data_AF-H8Z4Z7-F1
#
_entry.id   AF-H8Z4Z7-F1
#
_cell.length_a   1.000
_cell.length_b   1.000
_cell.length_c   1.000
_cell.angle_alpha   90.00
_cell.angle_beta   90.00
_cell.angle_gamma   90.00
#
_symmetry.space_group_name_H-M   'P 1'
#
loop_
_entity.id
_entity.type
_entity.pdbx_description
1 polymer ?
#
loop_
_entity_poly.entity_id
_entity_poly.type
_entity_poly.pdbx_seq_one_letter_code
_entity_poly.pdbx_strand_id
1 'polypeptide(L)'
;MNIETSLDGLAEPDWDSPLQVTLTPELLAKTLMDTATAVHTGWESCVQDDSVLNQIVAMDDSGQNSVRLIEQEFADEEEVDVVWHDWALEICVGRVMTIGHWHLRNDSPPVDWEWHARQAENAFQQACVLIGRRARRGLWVEEAMPHELPPRSHRH
;
A
#
# COMPACT_ATOMS: atom_id res chain seq x y z
N MET A 1 39.32 7.38 -28.55
CA MET A 1 39.69 6.25 -27.68
C MET A 1 38.38 5.71 -27.14
N ASN A 2 37.82 4.71 -27.82
CA ASN A 2 36.53 4.12 -27.48
C ASN A 2 36.79 3.08 -26.38
N ILE A 3 36.13 3.25 -25.24
CA ILE A 3 36.09 2.22 -24.21
C ILE A 3 34.95 1.29 -24.60
N GLU A 4 35.24 0.27 -25.40
CA GLU A 4 34.39 -0.92 -25.44
C GLU A 4 34.67 -1.70 -24.16
N THR A 5 33.80 -1.54 -23.16
CA THR A 5 33.74 -2.45 -22.01
C THR A 5 33.31 -3.82 -22.52
N SER A 6 34.28 -4.67 -22.84
CA SER A 6 34.07 -6.09 -23.10
C SER A 6 33.44 -6.73 -21.86
N LEU A 7 32.22 -7.23 -22.03
CA LEU A 7 31.51 -8.07 -21.05
C LEU A 7 32.00 -9.53 -21.11
N ASP A 8 32.99 -9.84 -21.96
CA ASP A 8 33.50 -11.19 -22.15
C ASP A 8 34.29 -11.63 -20.90
N GLY A 9 33.63 -12.39 -20.03
CA GLY A 9 34.23 -12.96 -18.83
C GLY A 9 33.45 -12.70 -17.54
N LEU A 10 32.40 -11.87 -17.57
CA LEU A 10 31.44 -11.82 -16.47
C LEU A 10 30.50 -13.02 -16.60
N ALA A 11 30.42 -13.84 -15.55
CA ALA A 11 29.34 -14.82 -15.43
C ALA A 11 28.00 -14.07 -15.50
N GLU A 12 27.02 -14.62 -16.19
CA GLU A 12 25.66 -14.08 -16.16
C GLU A 12 25.24 -13.94 -14.69
N PRO A 13 24.73 -12.77 -14.26
CA PRO A 13 24.23 -12.62 -12.89
C PRO A 13 23.10 -13.64 -12.68
N ASP A 14 23.18 -14.41 -11.60
CA ASP A 14 22.10 -15.32 -11.24
C ASP A 14 20.87 -14.52 -10.75
N TRP A 15 19.71 -15.17 -10.73
CA TRP A 15 18.46 -14.55 -10.28
C TRP A 15 18.48 -14.09 -8.82
N ASP A 16 19.43 -14.61 -8.04
CA ASP A 16 19.57 -14.35 -6.60
C ASP A 16 20.62 -13.27 -6.31
N SER A 17 21.27 -12.73 -7.36
CA SER A 17 22.35 -11.75 -7.23
C SER A 17 21.81 -10.44 -6.69
N PRO A 18 22.35 -9.91 -5.58
CA PRO A 18 21.82 -8.72 -4.94
C PRO A 18 22.02 -7.48 -5.82
N LEU A 19 20.94 -6.75 -6.09
CA LEU A 19 20.97 -5.46 -6.77
C LEU A 19 20.95 -4.32 -5.76
N GLN A 20 21.73 -3.27 -6.04
CA GLN A 20 21.66 -2.00 -5.31
C GLN A 20 20.94 -0.98 -6.16
N VAL A 21 19.87 -0.39 -5.61
CA VAL A 21 19.08 0.63 -6.29
C VAL A 21 18.97 1.85 -5.38
N THR A 22 19.20 3.03 -5.93
CA THR A 22 18.92 4.29 -5.23
C THR A 22 17.43 4.57 -5.29
N LEU A 23 16.77 4.54 -4.15
CA LEU A 23 15.36 4.88 -4.02
C LEU A 23 15.20 6.37 -3.68
N THR A 24 14.33 7.07 -4.40
CA THR A 24 13.94 8.45 -4.11
C THR A 24 12.42 8.56 -3.99
N PRO A 25 11.89 9.54 -3.22
CA PRO A 25 10.45 9.79 -3.18
C PRO A 25 9.86 10.09 -4.57
N GLU A 26 10.60 10.79 -5.43
CA GLU A 26 10.16 11.05 -6.80
C GLU A 26 10.03 9.77 -7.62
N LEU A 27 10.93 8.80 -7.43
CA LEU A 27 10.83 7.50 -8.09
C LEU A 27 9.56 6.78 -7.61
N LEU A 28 9.33 6.72 -6.29
CA LEU A 28 8.12 6.12 -5.71
C LEU A 28 6.84 6.76 -6.25
N ALA A 29 6.79 8.09 -6.27
CA ALA A 29 5.66 8.86 -6.77
C ALA A 29 5.35 8.49 -8.24
N LYS A 30 6.37 8.49 -9.10
CA LYS A 30 6.20 8.20 -10.53
C LYS A 30 5.90 6.74 -10.84
N THR A 31 6.37 5.80 -10.03
CA THR A 31 6.21 4.36 -10.32
C THR A 31 4.99 3.74 -9.66
N LEU A 32 4.57 4.26 -8.50
CA LEU A 32 3.51 3.66 -7.69
C LEU A 32 2.27 4.55 -7.58
N MET A 33 2.42 5.86 -7.76
CA MET A 33 1.36 6.85 -7.47
C MET A 33 1.10 7.76 -8.68
N ASP A 34 1.39 7.28 -9.89
CA ASP A 34 1.22 8.06 -11.13
C ASP A 34 -0.24 8.46 -11.42
N THR A 35 -1.17 7.65 -10.92
CA THR A 35 -2.62 7.87 -11.01
C THR A 35 -3.20 8.59 -9.79
N ALA A 36 -2.39 8.89 -8.77
CA ALA A 36 -2.88 9.61 -7.60
C ALA A 36 -3.27 11.04 -7.98
N THR A 37 -4.35 11.53 -7.37
CA THR A 37 -4.82 12.92 -7.52
C THR A 37 -3.80 13.90 -6.97
N ALA A 38 -3.13 13.54 -5.88
CA ALA A 38 -2.05 14.32 -5.28
C ALA A 38 -0.97 13.40 -4.69
N VAL A 39 0.28 13.85 -4.75
CA VAL A 39 1.42 13.17 -4.11
C VAL A 39 2.30 14.18 -3.40
N HIS A 40 2.69 13.87 -2.18
CA HIS A 40 3.61 14.70 -1.41
C HIS A 40 4.48 13.85 -0.48
N THR A 41 5.38 14.52 0.24
CA THR A 41 6.28 13.88 1.19
C THR A 41 6.16 14.55 2.55
N GLY A 42 6.33 13.76 3.60
CA GLY A 42 6.29 14.25 4.98
C GLY A 42 7.27 13.51 5.89
N TRP A 43 7.38 14.02 7.12
CA TRP A 43 8.03 13.32 8.23
C TRP A 43 7.01 12.57 9.11
N GLU A 44 5.74 12.93 8.98
CA GLU A 44 4.61 12.44 9.75
C GLU A 44 3.41 12.28 8.80
N SER A 45 2.43 11.49 9.24
CA SER A 45 1.18 11.30 8.51
C SER A 45 0.41 12.62 8.44
N CYS A 46 -0.20 12.89 7.28
CA CYS A 46 -1.17 13.98 7.13
C CYS A 46 -2.61 13.54 7.39
N VAL A 47 -2.83 12.26 7.70
CA VAL A 47 -4.15 11.69 7.98
C VAL A 47 -4.48 11.89 9.46
N GLN A 48 -5.69 12.36 9.74
CA GLN A 48 -6.19 12.52 11.10
C GLN A 48 -6.88 11.23 11.53
N ASP A 49 -6.58 10.72 12.74
CA ASP A 49 -7.07 9.41 13.16
C ASP A 49 -8.61 9.33 13.28
N ASP A 50 -9.28 10.46 13.44
CA ASP A 50 -10.74 10.57 13.53
C ASP A 50 -11.46 10.59 12.18
N SER A 51 -10.75 10.84 11.07
CA SER A 51 -11.29 10.75 9.69
C SER A 51 -11.20 9.34 9.10
N VAL A 52 -10.46 8.44 9.74
CA VAL A 52 -10.19 7.08 9.21
C VAL A 52 -11.42 6.19 9.30
N LEU A 53 -11.85 5.69 8.14
CA LEU A 53 -12.90 4.69 8.03
C LEU A 53 -12.34 3.27 8.11
N ASN A 54 -11.21 3.03 7.43
CA ASN A 54 -10.55 1.74 7.37
C ASN A 54 -9.06 1.91 7.09
N GLN A 55 -8.23 0.96 7.52
CA GLN A 55 -6.81 0.96 7.20
C GLN A 55 -6.21 -0.45 7.15
N ILE A 56 -5.21 -0.62 6.31
CA ILE A 56 -4.39 -1.83 6.21
C ILE A 56 -2.92 -1.42 6.26
N VAL A 57 -2.14 -2.10 7.09
CA VAL A 57 -0.72 -1.81 7.30
C VAL A 57 0.12 -3.05 7.03
N ALA A 58 1.21 -2.89 6.29
CA ALA A 58 2.28 -3.84 6.16
C ALA A 58 3.57 -3.22 6.71
N MET A 59 4.31 -3.97 7.52
CA MET A 59 5.58 -3.55 8.10
C MET A 59 6.66 -4.58 7.79
N ASP A 60 7.90 -4.11 7.59
CA ASP A 60 9.06 -4.99 7.51
C ASP A 60 9.43 -5.59 8.88
N ASP A 61 10.39 -6.52 8.89
CA ASP A 61 10.79 -7.21 10.12
C ASP A 61 11.58 -6.32 11.09
N SER A 62 12.14 -5.22 10.56
CA SER A 62 12.89 -4.24 11.35
C SER A 62 11.99 -3.21 12.05
N GLY A 63 10.75 -3.05 11.57
CA GLY A 63 9.81 -2.02 11.99
C GLY A 63 10.19 -0.61 11.53
N GLN A 64 11.21 -0.46 10.68
CA GLN A 64 11.65 0.84 10.16
C GLN A 64 10.96 1.22 8.86
N ASN A 65 10.36 0.25 8.17
CA ASN A 65 9.69 0.49 6.89
C ASN A 65 8.26 -0.02 6.96
N SER A 66 7.34 0.80 6.48
CA SER A 66 5.91 0.46 6.49
C SER A 66 5.21 0.98 5.25
N VAL A 67 4.19 0.25 4.84
CA VAL A 67 3.25 0.67 3.81
C VAL A 67 1.87 0.62 4.44
N ARG A 68 1.14 1.74 4.40
CA ARG A 68 -0.19 1.87 4.98
C ARG A 68 -1.15 2.40 3.92
N LEU A 69 -2.24 1.67 3.69
CA LEU A 69 -3.36 2.15 2.89
C LEU A 69 -4.48 2.54 3.86
N ILE A 70 -4.92 3.79 3.78
CA ILE A 70 -5.98 4.36 4.60
C ILE A 70 -7.15 4.75 3.70
N GLU A 71 -8.36 4.43 4.13
CA GLU A 71 -9.60 4.96 3.60
C GLU A 71 -10.16 5.94 4.64
N GLN A 72 -10.47 7.16 4.22
CA GLN A 72 -10.91 8.23 5.10
C GLN A 72 -11.95 9.14 4.45
N GLU A 73 -12.70 9.85 5.29
CA GLU A 73 -13.60 10.92 4.88
C GLU A 73 -13.30 12.20 5.65
N PHE A 74 -13.24 13.32 4.94
CA PHE A 74 -13.01 14.62 5.55
C PHE A 74 -13.86 15.70 4.87
N ALA A 75 -14.22 16.73 5.63
CA ALA A 75 -14.83 17.93 5.08
C ALA A 75 -13.74 18.95 4.73
N ASP A 76 -13.95 19.72 3.66
CA ASP A 76 -13.07 20.84 3.35
C ASP A 76 -13.25 21.94 4.42
N GLU A 77 -12.14 22.55 4.88
CA GLU A 77 -12.20 23.66 5.85
C GLU A 77 -12.90 24.89 5.26
N GLU A 78 -12.83 25.08 3.94
CA GLU A 78 -13.46 26.18 3.22
C GLU A 78 -14.89 25.85 2.77
N GLU A 79 -15.18 24.57 2.52
CA GLU A 79 -16.48 24.05 2.07
C GLU A 79 -16.98 22.93 3.01
N VAL A 80 -17.38 23.29 4.24
CA VAL A 80 -17.79 22.32 5.29
C VAL A 80 -18.99 21.43 4.92
N ASP A 81 -19.78 21.80 3.93
CA ASP A 81 -20.89 21.00 3.41
C ASP A 81 -20.44 19.97 2.35
N VAL A 82 -19.19 20.01 1.92
CA VAL A 82 -18.60 19.10 0.93
C VAL A 82 -17.73 18.08 1.65
N VAL A 83 -18.15 16.82 1.59
CA VAL A 83 -17.39 15.69 2.10
C VAL A 83 -16.57 15.08 0.97
N TRP A 84 -15.29 14.90 1.21
CA TRP A 84 -14.36 14.18 0.36
C TRP A 84 -14.17 12.77 0.90
N HIS A 85 -14.02 11.83 -0.03
CA HIS A 85 -13.58 10.48 0.27
C HIS A 85 -12.19 10.29 -0.34
N ASP A 86 -11.28 9.68 0.41
CA ASP A 86 -9.88 9.54 0.03
C ASP A 86 -9.32 8.16 0.39
N TRP A 87 -8.61 7.56 -0.56
CA TRP A 87 -7.69 6.47 -0.30
C TRP A 87 -6.27 7.02 -0.27
N ALA A 88 -5.68 7.12 0.92
CA ALA A 88 -4.31 7.57 1.13
C ALA A 88 -3.35 6.37 1.22
N LEU A 89 -2.31 6.36 0.39
CA LEU A 89 -1.20 5.42 0.50
C LEU A 89 0.00 6.11 1.11
N GLU A 90 0.44 5.65 2.27
CA GLU A 90 1.66 6.08 2.92
C GLU A 90 2.75 5.02 2.80
N ILE A 91 3.88 5.41 2.22
CA ILE A 91 5.09 4.59 2.15
C ILE A 91 6.13 5.25 3.04
N CYS A 92 6.43 4.63 4.18
CA CYS A 92 7.50 5.03 5.08
C CYS A 92 8.74 4.17 4.82
N VAL A 93 9.84 4.81 4.43
CA VAL A 93 11.16 4.18 4.30
C VAL A 93 12.12 4.91 5.25
N GLY A 94 12.50 4.24 6.33
CA GLY A 94 13.25 4.83 7.43
C GLY A 94 12.47 5.94 8.13
N ARG A 95 12.74 7.21 7.78
CA ARG A 95 12.04 8.39 8.34
C ARG A 95 11.28 9.19 7.31
N VAL A 96 11.42 8.86 6.02
CA VAL A 96 10.80 9.63 4.94
C VAL A 96 9.47 8.97 4.60
N MET A 97 8.40 9.75 4.64
CA MET A 97 7.08 9.33 4.22
C MET A 97 6.77 9.91 2.83
N THR A 98 6.35 9.05 1.91
CA THR A 98 5.75 9.45 0.61
C THR A 98 4.27 9.12 0.68
N ILE A 99 3.41 10.10 0.40
CA ILE A 99 1.96 9.97 0.55
C ILE A 99 1.30 10.26 -0.80
N GLY A 100 0.53 9.31 -1.29
CA GLY A 100 -0.31 9.47 -2.49
C GLY A 100 -1.78 9.43 -2.10
N HIS A 101 -2.59 10.31 -2.69
CA HIS A 101 -4.01 10.43 -2.42
C HIS A 101 -4.82 10.16 -3.68
N TRP A 102 -5.82 9.30 -3.56
CA TRP A 102 -6.86 9.10 -4.55
C TRP A 102 -8.15 9.60 -3.94
N HIS A 103 -8.44 10.90 -4.11
CA HIS A 103 -9.60 11.52 -3.50
C HIS A 103 -10.57 12.07 -4.53
N LEU A 104 -11.85 12.02 -4.18
CA LEU A 104 -12.98 12.55 -4.93
C LEU A 104 -14.10 12.96 -3.96
N ARG A 105 -15.10 13.69 -4.46
CA ARG A 105 -16.26 14.05 -3.63
C ARG A 105 -17.04 12.79 -3.25
N ASN A 106 -17.58 12.74 -2.04
CA ASN A 106 -18.31 11.57 -1.54
C ASN A 106 -19.55 11.26 -2.41
N ASP A 107 -20.20 12.29 -2.95
CA ASP A 107 -21.33 12.18 -3.86
C ASP A 107 -20.98 11.81 -5.32
N SER A 108 -19.71 11.50 -5.60
CA SER A 108 -19.26 11.10 -6.93
C SER A 108 -19.87 9.77 -7.38
N PRO A 109 -19.96 9.51 -8.70
CA PRO A 109 -20.48 8.25 -9.22
C PRO A 109 -19.75 7.01 -8.66
N PRO A 110 -20.47 5.90 -8.41
CA PRO A 110 -19.86 4.67 -7.88
C PRO A 110 -18.72 4.10 -8.74
N VAL A 111 -18.76 4.33 -10.06
CA VAL A 111 -17.70 3.90 -10.98
C VAL A 111 -16.37 4.61 -10.72
N ASP A 112 -16.42 5.88 -10.32
CA ASP A 112 -15.22 6.68 -10.03
C ASP A 112 -14.63 6.25 -8.69
N TRP A 113 -15.49 5.98 -7.71
CA TRP A 113 -15.12 5.36 -6.44
C TRP A 113 -14.37 4.03 -6.65
N GLU A 114 -14.97 3.10 -7.39
CA GLU A 114 -14.37 1.80 -7.67
C GLU A 114 -13.02 1.93 -8.39
N TRP A 115 -12.89 2.93 -9.27
CA TRP A 115 -11.63 3.19 -9.96
C TRP A 115 -10.55 3.68 -9.00
N HIS A 116 -10.82 4.69 -8.18
CA HIS A 116 -9.86 5.26 -7.22
C HIS A 116 -9.42 4.21 -6.19
N ALA A 117 -10.37 3.51 -5.58
CA ALA A 117 -10.09 2.40 -4.66
C ALA A 117 -9.17 1.36 -5.30
N ARG A 118 -9.45 0.97 -6.55
CA ARG A 118 -8.64 -0.03 -7.27
C ARG A 118 -7.23 0.48 -7.58
N GLN A 119 -7.06 1.75 -7.94
CA GLN A 119 -5.72 2.31 -8.16
C GLN A 119 -4.91 2.33 -6.86
N ALA A 120 -5.51 2.80 -5.76
CA ALA A 120 -4.87 2.83 -4.46
C ALA A 120 -4.50 1.41 -3.95
N GLU A 121 -5.39 0.43 -4.13
CA GLU A 121 -5.11 -0.99 -3.82
C GLU A 121 -3.95 -1.55 -4.65
N ASN A 122 -3.90 -1.26 -5.95
CA ASN A 122 -2.81 -1.70 -6.83
C ASN A 122 -1.47 -1.10 -6.39
N ALA A 123 -1.46 0.20 -6.09
CA ALA A 123 -0.30 0.91 -5.59
C ALA A 123 0.18 0.32 -4.24
N PHE A 124 -0.75 0.05 -3.32
CA PHE A 124 -0.45 -0.61 -2.05
C PHE A 124 0.19 -2.00 -2.24
N GLN A 125 -0.36 -2.82 -3.15
CA GLN A 125 0.18 -4.15 -3.44
C GLN A 125 1.62 -4.08 -3.97
N GLN A 126 1.90 -3.16 -4.89
CA GLN A 126 3.23 -2.96 -5.44
C GLN A 126 4.19 -2.40 -4.39
N ALA A 127 3.75 -1.43 -3.58
CA ALA A 127 4.53 -0.84 -2.50
C ALA A 127 4.93 -1.88 -1.45
N CYS A 128 4.05 -2.83 -1.11
CA CYS A 128 4.37 -3.92 -0.17
C CYS A 128 5.61 -4.73 -0.59
N VAL A 129 5.87 -4.87 -1.90
CA VAL A 129 7.04 -5.59 -2.40
C VAL A 129 8.35 -4.91 -2.00
N LEU A 130 8.35 -3.57 -1.90
CA LEU A 130 9.53 -2.79 -1.51
C LEU A 130 10.05 -3.15 -0.11
N ILE A 131 9.14 -3.56 0.78
CA ILE A 131 9.44 -3.96 2.16
C ILE A 131 9.47 -5.48 2.33
N GLY A 132 9.60 -6.23 1.23
CA GLY A 132 9.67 -7.69 1.24
C GLY A 132 8.34 -8.37 1.61
N ARG A 133 7.21 -7.65 1.50
CA ARG A 133 5.87 -8.18 1.75
C ARG A 133 5.12 -8.45 0.46
N ARG A 134 4.09 -9.29 0.54
CA ARG A 134 3.19 -9.59 -0.57
C ARG A 134 1.76 -9.39 -0.10
N ALA A 135 1.09 -8.36 -0.62
CA ALA A 135 -0.34 -8.17 -0.44
C ALA A 135 -1.09 -8.76 -1.64
N ARG A 136 -2.30 -9.28 -1.39
CA ARG A 136 -3.18 -9.82 -2.44
C ARG A 136 -4.61 -9.44 -2.12
N ARG A 137 -5.36 -9.02 -3.13
CA ARG A 137 -6.82 -8.88 -3.04
C ARG A 137 -7.44 -10.27 -2.90
N GLY A 138 -8.27 -10.48 -1.88
CA GLY A 138 -8.84 -11.79 -1.56
C GLY A 138 -10.28 -11.72 -1.10
N LEU A 139 -11.04 -12.77 -1.41
CA LEU A 139 -12.39 -13.03 -0.92
C LEU A 139 -12.28 -14.22 0.05
N TRP A 140 -12.61 -14.01 1.32
CA TRP A 140 -12.45 -15.05 2.35
C TRP A 140 -13.83 -15.42 2.90
N VAL A 141 -14.17 -16.71 2.81
CA VAL A 141 -15.31 -17.31 3.51
C VAL A 141 -14.72 -18.20 4.60
N GLU A 142 -14.95 -17.85 5.86
CA GLU A 142 -14.54 -18.69 6.98
C GLU A 142 -15.45 -19.92 7.06
N GLU A 143 -14.85 -21.11 6.97
CA GLU A 143 -15.56 -22.37 7.15
C GLU A 143 -15.73 -22.64 8.66
N ALA A 144 -16.98 -22.81 9.12
CA ALA A 144 -17.26 -23.06 10.53
C ALA A 144 -16.52 -24.32 10.97
N MET A 145 -15.58 -24.19 11.92
CA MET A 145 -14.90 -25.33 12.50
C MET A 145 -15.94 -26.33 13.03
N PRO A 146 -15.88 -27.62 12.68
CA PRO A 146 -16.72 -28.62 13.30
C PRO A 146 -16.48 -28.55 14.80
N HIS A 147 -17.51 -28.18 15.58
CA HIS A 147 -17.44 -28.36 17.02
C HIS A 147 -17.22 -29.85 17.27
N GLU A 148 -16.05 -30.21 17.83
CA GLU A 148 -15.84 -31.54 18.38
C GLU A 148 -16.95 -31.78 19.40
N LEU A 149 -17.89 -32.65 19.05
CA LEU A 149 -18.88 -33.13 19.99
C LEU A 149 -18.12 -33.84 21.12
N PRO A 150 -18.35 -33.50 22.39
CA PRO A 150 -17.63 -34.12 23.50
C PRO A 150 -17.80 -35.63 23.44
N PRO A 151 -16.74 -36.40 23.79
CA PRO A 151 -16.75 -37.85 23.63
C PRO A 151 -17.94 -38.43 24.40
N ARG A 152 -18.85 -39.08 23.67
CA ARG A 152 -19.91 -39.88 24.30
C ARG A 152 -19.24 -41.00 25.08
N SER A 153 -19.16 -40.85 26.40
CA SER A 153 -18.79 -41.92 27.31
C SER A 153 -19.86 -43.00 27.25
N HIS A 154 -19.68 -44.01 26.40
CA HIS A 154 -20.45 -45.23 26.49
C HIS A 154 -19.84 -46.11 27.59
N ARG A 155 -20.39 -46.01 28.80
CA ARG A 155 -20.36 -47.11 29.76
C ARG A 155 -21.49 -48.08 29.40
N HIS A 156 -21.15 -49.30 29.01
CA HIS A 156 -21.62 -50.57 29.59
C HIS A 156 -21.18 -51.76 28.74
#